data_AF-A0ABD2S421-F1
#
_entry.id   AF-A0ABD2S421-F1
#
_cell.length_a   1.000
_cell.length_b   1.000
_cell.length_c   1.000
_cell.angle_alpha   90.00
_cell.angle_beta   90.00
_cell.angle_gamma   90.00
#
_symmetry.space_group_name_H-M   'P 1'
#
loop_
_entity.id
_entity.type
_entity.pdbx_description
1 polymer ?
#
loop_
_entity_poly.entity_id
_entity_poly.type
_entity_poly.pdbx_seq_one_letter_code
_entity_poly.pdbx_strand_id
1 'polypeptide(L)'
;MRELKREEEEIISVPDTEAAEIAEILSEYGIQPHEYSPVVNALRKNPQAWLDFMMKFELGLEKPDPRRALQSAFTIAIAYILGGFVPLVPYMLIPIARQAVVASVVVTILALLIFGFAKGYFTGNRPFRSAFETALIGAVASAAAFGLAKAVQG
;
A
#
# COMPACT_ATOMS: atom_id res chain seq x y z
N MET A 1 -1.06 1.36 -17.92
CA MET A 1 -1.82 1.48 -19.20
C MET A 1 -1.32 2.68 -20.00
N ARG A 2 -1.25 3.90 -19.43
CA ARG A 2 -0.66 5.05 -20.14
C ARG A 2 0.84 4.87 -20.37
N GLU A 3 1.60 4.57 -19.32
CA GLU A 3 3.05 4.37 -19.44
C GLU A 3 3.39 3.21 -20.37
N LEU A 4 2.68 2.07 -20.27
CA LEU A 4 2.87 0.95 -21.21
C LEU A 4 2.72 1.33 -22.69
N LYS A 5 1.78 2.23 -23.02
CA LYS A 5 1.63 2.71 -24.40
C LYS A 5 2.73 3.70 -24.79
N ARG A 6 3.16 4.54 -23.85
CA ARG A 6 4.26 5.49 -24.08
C ARG A 6 5.55 4.74 -24.39
N GLU A 7 5.85 3.72 -23.58
CA GLU A 7 6.99 2.84 -23.72
C GLU A 7 6.96 2.08 -25.06
N GLU A 8 5.79 1.57 -25.44
CA GLU A 8 5.59 0.90 -26.74
C GLU A 8 5.85 1.87 -27.92
N GLU A 9 5.46 3.15 -27.80
CA GLU A 9 5.76 4.19 -28.78
C GLU A 9 7.24 4.59 -28.80
N GLU A 10 7.90 4.66 -27.64
CA GLU A 10 9.32 5.00 -27.48
C GLU A 10 10.22 3.90 -28.08
N ILE A 11 9.93 2.61 -27.86
CA ILE A 11 10.62 1.47 -28.49
C ILE A 11 10.57 1.54 -30.03
N ILE A 12 9.50 2.09 -30.60
CA ILE A 12 9.35 2.21 -32.06
C ILE A 12 10.01 3.50 -32.58
N SER A 13 9.83 4.61 -31.88
CA SER A 13 10.26 5.94 -32.35
C SER A 13 11.73 6.23 -32.10
N VAL A 14 12.31 5.72 -31.00
CA VAL A 14 13.69 5.97 -30.57
C VAL A 14 14.38 4.69 -30.05
N PRO A 15 14.42 3.58 -30.85
CA PRO A 15 14.91 2.27 -30.40
C PRO A 15 16.38 2.25 -29.93
N ASP A 16 17.20 3.19 -30.40
CA ASP A 16 18.59 3.31 -29.96
C ASP A 16 18.71 3.95 -28.58
N THR A 17 17.82 4.88 -28.23
CA THR A 17 17.72 5.46 -26.89
C THR A 17 17.24 4.40 -25.91
N GLU A 18 16.12 3.72 -26.20
CA GLU A 18 15.57 2.67 -25.33
C GLU A 18 16.53 1.51 -25.08
N ALA A 19 17.39 1.19 -26.06
CA ALA A 19 18.37 0.12 -25.89
C ALA A 19 19.54 0.56 -25.00
N ALA A 20 19.87 1.86 -25.01
CA ALA A 20 20.84 2.42 -24.10
C ALA A 20 20.33 2.37 -22.67
N GLU A 21 19.03 2.57 -22.44
CA GLU A 21 18.42 2.45 -21.11
C GLU A 21 18.49 1.01 -20.57
N ILE A 22 18.21 -0.01 -21.38
CA ILE A 22 18.45 -1.41 -20.97
C ILE A 22 19.93 -1.64 -20.62
N ALA A 23 20.85 -1.11 -21.43
CA ALA A 23 22.27 -1.26 -21.18
C ALA A 23 22.69 -0.57 -19.88
N GLU A 24 22.14 0.61 -19.59
CA GLU A 24 22.34 1.35 -18.35
C GLU A 24 21.85 0.53 -17.15
N ILE A 25 20.59 0.06 -17.18
CA ILE A 25 20.02 -0.82 -16.15
C ILE A 25 20.93 -2.01 -15.88
N LEU A 26 21.34 -2.75 -16.91
CA LEU A 26 22.21 -3.94 -16.76
C LEU A 26 23.59 -3.58 -16.21
N SER A 27 24.14 -2.41 -16.57
CA SER A 27 25.42 -1.93 -16.06
C SER A 27 25.36 -1.57 -14.57
N GLU A 28 24.23 -1.07 -14.07
CA GLU A 28 24.03 -0.79 -12.63
C GLU A 28 24.10 -2.07 -11.77
N TYR A 29 23.72 -3.22 -12.35
CA TYR A 29 23.91 -4.54 -11.73
C TYR A 29 25.35 -5.08 -11.86
N GLY A 30 26.27 -4.31 -12.41
CA GLY A 30 27.68 -4.67 -12.57
C GLY A 30 27.99 -5.57 -13.77
N ILE A 31 27.02 -5.76 -14.68
CA ILE A 31 27.19 -6.57 -15.88
C ILE A 31 28.07 -5.82 -16.87
N GLN A 32 29.08 -6.48 -17.43
CA GLN A 32 30.04 -5.82 -18.32
C GLN A 32 29.47 -5.64 -19.73
N PRO A 33 29.92 -4.63 -20.50
CA PRO A 33 29.41 -4.35 -21.85
C PRO A 33 29.41 -5.53 -22.81
N HIS A 34 30.45 -6.37 -22.76
CA HIS A 34 30.55 -7.55 -23.61
C HIS A 34 29.55 -8.65 -23.24
N GLU A 35 29.01 -8.64 -22.01
CA GLU A 35 28.05 -9.61 -21.49
C GLU A 35 26.60 -9.18 -21.75
N TYR A 36 26.27 -7.90 -21.58
CA TYR A 36 24.91 -7.41 -21.82
C TYR A 36 24.62 -7.07 -23.28
N SER A 37 25.62 -6.78 -24.12
CA SER A 37 25.38 -6.43 -25.53
C SER A 37 24.61 -7.51 -26.32
N PRO A 38 24.91 -8.81 -26.16
CA PRO A 38 24.09 -9.87 -26.75
C PRO A 38 22.65 -9.91 -26.22
N VAL A 39 22.44 -9.57 -24.94
CA VAL A 39 21.12 -9.53 -24.28
C VAL A 39 20.27 -8.40 -24.87
N VAL A 40 20.82 -7.19 -24.96
CA VAL A 40 20.17 -6.03 -25.60
C VAL A 40 19.79 -6.36 -27.05
N ASN A 41 20.69 -6.99 -27.80
CA ASN A 41 20.43 -7.40 -29.18
C ASN A 41 19.37 -8.51 -29.30
N ALA A 42 19.24 -9.38 -28.29
CA ALA A 42 18.19 -10.39 -28.25
C ALA A 42 16.83 -9.75 -27.92
N LEU A 43 16.78 -8.81 -26.97
CA LEU A 43 15.57 -8.06 -26.62
C LEU A 43 15.08 -7.20 -27.80
N ARG A 44 16.00 -6.60 -28.57
CA ARG A 44 15.71 -5.92 -29.85
C ARG A 44 14.89 -6.74 -30.84
N LYS A 45 15.04 -8.06 -30.83
CA LYS A 45 14.33 -8.97 -31.74
C LYS A 45 12.98 -9.43 -31.19
N ASN A 46 12.69 -9.14 -29.93
CA ASN A 46 11.45 -9.52 -29.27
C ASN A 46 10.85 -8.30 -28.53
N PRO A 47 10.09 -7.45 -29.23
CA PRO A 47 9.51 -6.22 -28.67
C PRO A 47 8.68 -6.46 -27.41
N GLN A 48 7.99 -7.60 -27.31
CA GLN A 48 7.20 -7.93 -26.12
C GLN A 48 8.09 -8.18 -24.90
N ALA A 49 9.20 -8.92 -25.07
CA ALA A 49 10.14 -9.17 -23.98
C ALA A 49 10.94 -7.92 -23.61
N TRP A 50 11.25 -7.06 -24.58
CA TRP A 50 11.83 -5.74 -24.35
C TRP A 50 10.90 -4.88 -23.50
N LEU A 51 9.65 -4.69 -23.95
CA LEU A 51 8.65 -3.91 -23.24
C LEU A 51 8.42 -4.44 -21.83
N ASP A 52 8.29 -5.75 -21.66
CA ASP A 52 8.12 -6.35 -20.34
C ASP A 52 9.36 -6.16 -19.43
N PHE A 53 10.57 -6.09 -20.00
CA PHE A 53 11.79 -5.78 -19.28
C PHE A 53 11.79 -4.32 -18.79
N MET A 54 11.57 -3.36 -19.70
CA MET A 54 11.55 -1.93 -19.36
C MET A 54 10.46 -1.61 -18.32
N MET A 55 9.24 -2.09 -18.56
CA MET A 55 8.12 -1.94 -17.63
C MET A 55 8.45 -2.43 -16.21
N LYS A 56 9.24 -3.49 -16.10
CA LYS A 56 9.61 -4.08 -14.80
C LYS A 56 10.81 -3.42 -14.15
N PHE A 57 11.89 -3.21 -14.90
CA PHE A 57 13.19 -2.83 -14.33
C PHE A 57 13.43 -1.33 -14.34
N GLU A 58 12.86 -0.59 -15.28
CA GLU A 58 12.96 0.86 -15.35
C GLU A 58 11.84 1.51 -14.53
N LEU A 59 10.59 1.14 -14.80
CA LEU A 59 9.41 1.78 -14.18
C LEU A 59 8.95 1.12 -12.87
N GLY A 60 9.45 -0.08 -12.55
CA GLY A 60 9.01 -0.84 -11.37
C GLY A 60 7.52 -1.24 -11.42
N LEU A 61 6.92 -1.26 -12.60
CA LEU A 61 5.49 -1.52 -12.79
C LEU A 61 5.26 -3.00 -13.12
N GLU A 62 4.63 -3.72 -12.19
CA GLU A 62 4.04 -5.01 -12.49
C GLU A 62 2.70 -4.83 -13.23
N LYS A 63 2.38 -5.75 -14.15
CA LYS A 63 1.07 -5.76 -14.84
C LYS A 63 -0.04 -5.81 -13.78
N PRO A 64 -0.89 -4.77 -13.66
CA PRO A 64 -1.94 -4.76 -12.64
C PRO A 64 -2.96 -5.85 -12.95
N ASP A 65 -3.30 -6.67 -11.96
CA ASP A 65 -4.41 -7.60 -12.07
C ASP A 65 -5.72 -6.83 -11.85
N PRO A 66 -6.57 -6.65 -12.89
CA PRO A 66 -7.81 -5.89 -12.77
C PRO A 66 -8.78 -6.48 -11.74
N ARG A 67 -8.71 -7.80 -11.46
CA ARG A 67 -9.54 -8.43 -10.42
C ARG A 67 -9.07 -8.05 -9.02
N ARG A 68 -7.76 -7.84 -8.81
CA ARG A 68 -7.21 -7.39 -7.53
C ARG A 68 -7.68 -5.98 -7.16
N ALA A 69 -7.94 -5.11 -8.12
CA ALA A 69 -8.42 -3.75 -7.84
C ALA A 69 -9.81 -3.77 -7.16
N LEU A 70 -10.76 -4.52 -7.73
CA LEU A 70 -12.10 -4.66 -7.14
C LEU A 70 -12.07 -5.40 -5.80
N GLN A 71 -11.29 -6.48 -5.71
CA GLN A 71 -11.13 -7.21 -4.44
C GLN A 71 -10.54 -6.32 -3.35
N SER A 72 -9.53 -5.52 -3.65
CA SER A 72 -8.92 -4.57 -2.71
C SER A 72 -9.96 -3.55 -2.22
N ALA A 73 -10.73 -2.96 -3.13
CA ALA A 73 -11.76 -1.98 -2.79
C ALA A 73 -12.82 -2.58 -1.84
N PHE A 74 -13.33 -3.77 -2.16
CA PHE A 74 -14.34 -4.44 -1.35
C PHE A 74 -13.80 -4.85 0.03
N THR A 75 -12.56 -5.34 0.07
CA THR A 75 -11.91 -5.76 1.32
C THR A 75 -11.71 -4.58 2.25
N ILE A 76 -11.26 -3.43 1.73
CA ILE A 76 -11.10 -2.20 2.52
C ILE A 76 -12.46 -1.68 3.00
N ALA A 77 -13.48 -1.66 2.13
CA ALA A 77 -14.81 -1.20 2.49
C ALA A 77 -15.42 -2.02 3.64
N ILE A 78 -15.38 -3.36 3.53
CA ILE A 78 -15.89 -4.25 4.58
C ILE A 78 -15.06 -4.08 5.86
N ALA A 79 -13.74 -4.04 5.77
CA ALA A 79 -12.88 -3.86 6.94
C ALA A 79 -13.15 -2.52 7.65
N TYR A 80 -13.39 -1.44 6.90
CA TYR A 80 -13.71 -0.13 7.47
C TYR A 80 -15.07 -0.13 8.17
N ILE A 81 -16.09 -0.76 7.57
CA ILE A 81 -17.42 -0.90 8.20
C ILE A 81 -17.30 -1.69 9.50
N LEU A 82 -16.66 -2.85 9.47
CA LEU A 82 -16.51 -3.70 10.66
C LEU A 82 -15.67 -3.01 11.74
N GLY A 83 -14.56 -2.37 11.37
CA GLY A 83 -13.70 -1.64 12.29
C GLY A 83 -14.39 -0.43 12.92
N GLY A 84 -15.14 0.34 12.12
CA GLY A 84 -15.93 1.47 12.61
C GLY A 84 -17.13 1.06 13.46
N PHE A 85 -17.64 -0.16 13.29
CA PHE A 85 -18.74 -0.68 14.10
C PHE A 85 -18.33 -0.98 15.54
N VAL A 86 -17.09 -1.46 15.77
CA VAL A 86 -16.56 -1.82 17.09
C VAL A 86 -16.77 -0.72 18.17
N PRO A 87 -16.34 0.54 17.97
CA PRO A 87 -16.55 1.61 18.96
C PRO A 87 -18.03 1.99 19.15
N LEU A 88 -18.90 1.69 18.18
CA LEU A 88 -20.33 2.06 18.23
C LEU A 88 -21.18 1.03 19.00
N VAL A 89 -20.75 -0.23 19.05
CA VAL A 89 -21.49 -1.32 19.74
C VAL A 89 -21.92 -0.94 21.16
N PRO A 90 -21.06 -0.37 22.04
CA PRO A 90 -21.47 -0.02 23.39
C PRO A 90 -22.58 1.05 23.44
N TYR A 91 -22.63 1.97 22.48
CA TYR A 91 -23.69 2.98 22.38
C TYR A 91 -25.04 2.40 21.95
N MET A 92 -25.04 1.25 21.26
CA MET A 92 -26.29 0.55 20.91
C MET A 92 -26.89 -0.19 22.11
N LEU A 93 -26.04 -0.59 23.07
CA LEU A 93 -26.43 -1.43 24.21
C LEU A 93 -26.63 -0.62 25.51
N ILE A 94 -25.92 0.50 25.66
CA ILE A 94 -25.92 1.33 26.87
C ILE A 94 -26.59 2.67 26.57
N PRO A 95 -27.81 2.95 27.10
CA PRO A 95 -28.55 4.18 26.80
C PRO A 95 -27.87 5.46 27.30
N ILE A 96 -27.05 5.35 28.35
CA ILE A 96 -26.38 6.49 28.98
C ILE A 96 -25.03 6.73 28.30
N ALA A 97 -24.93 7.78 27.49
CA ALA A 97 -23.74 8.11 26.70
C ALA A 97 -22.44 8.18 27.52
N ARG A 98 -22.48 8.71 28.75
CA ARG A 98 -21.29 8.77 29.64
C ARG A 98 -20.79 7.39 30.10
N GLN A 99 -21.68 6.40 30.19
CA GLN A 99 -21.28 5.03 30.52
C GLN A 99 -20.85 4.29 29.24
N ALA A 100 -21.58 4.50 28.14
CA ALA A 100 -21.26 3.94 26.84
C ALA A 100 -19.86 4.34 26.34
N VAL A 101 -19.45 5.60 26.53
CA VAL A 101 -18.11 6.07 26.12
C VAL A 101 -16.99 5.34 26.85
N VAL A 102 -17.13 5.04 28.15
CA VAL A 102 -16.11 4.32 28.91
C VAL A 102 -15.97 2.89 28.39
N ALA A 103 -17.09 2.20 28.16
CA ALA A 103 -17.10 0.87 27.57
C ALA A 103 -16.52 0.87 26.14
N SER A 104 -16.88 1.87 25.33
CA SER A 104 -16.35 2.07 23.96
C SER A 104 -14.85 2.28 23.94
N VAL A 105 -14.29 3.10 24.85
CA VAL A 105 -12.85 3.30 24.96
C VAL A 105 -12.13 1.99 25.26
N VAL A 106 -12.60 1.21 26.24
CA VAL A 106 -11.96 -0.06 26.61
C VAL A 106 -12.00 -1.06 25.45
N VAL A 107 -13.18 -1.25 24.84
CA VAL A 107 -13.35 -2.17 23.70
C VAL A 107 -12.49 -1.76 22.51
N THR A 108 -12.43 -0.46 22.22
CA THR A 108 -11.65 0.07 21.09
C THR A 108 -10.15 -0.07 21.34
N ILE A 109 -9.66 0.21 22.55
CA ILE A 109 -8.24 0.00 22.89
C ILE A 109 -7.86 -1.48 22.73
N LEU A 110 -8.69 -2.40 23.24
CA LEU A 110 -8.45 -3.83 23.07
C LEU A 110 -8.43 -4.24 21.59
N ALA A 111 -9.38 -3.75 20.80
CA ALA A 111 -9.42 -3.99 19.37
C ALA A 111 -8.16 -3.45 18.67
N LEU A 112 -7.75 -2.21 18.96
CA LEU A 112 -6.55 -1.60 18.37
C LEU A 112 -5.27 -2.38 18.74
N LEU A 113 -5.17 -2.89 19.96
CA LEU A 113 -4.05 -3.75 20.38
C LEU A 113 -4.06 -5.07 19.61
N ILE A 114 -5.21 -5.72 19.45
CA ILE A 114 -5.35 -6.99 18.70
C ILE A 114 -5.01 -6.77 17.22
N PHE A 115 -5.62 -5.78 16.56
CA PHE A 115 -5.37 -5.48 15.16
C PHE A 115 -3.94 -4.99 14.92
N GLY A 116 -3.39 -4.19 15.84
CA GLY A 116 -2.01 -3.75 15.75
C GLY A 116 -1.01 -4.89 15.93
N PHE A 117 -1.29 -5.86 16.81
CA PHE A 117 -0.49 -7.08 16.93
C PHE A 117 -0.54 -7.91 15.65
N ALA A 118 -1.74 -8.16 15.13
CA ALA A 118 -1.95 -8.90 13.87
C ALA A 118 -1.23 -8.21 12.71
N LYS A 119 -1.35 -6.88 12.58
CA LYS A 119 -0.63 -6.07 11.60
C LYS A 119 0.88 -6.30 11.70
N GLY A 120 1.44 -6.27 12.91
CA GLY A 120 2.87 -6.49 13.12
C GLY A 120 3.31 -7.90 12.71
N TYR A 121 2.54 -8.92 13.08
CA TYR A 121 2.79 -10.31 12.72
C TYR A 121 2.81 -10.52 11.19
N PHE A 122 1.80 -10.01 10.48
CA PHE A 122 1.70 -10.20 9.02
C PHE A 122 2.69 -9.35 8.22
N THR A 123 3.16 -8.22 8.76
CA THR A 123 4.10 -7.32 8.07
C THR A 123 5.57 -7.63 8.38
N GLY A 124 5.87 -8.65 9.18
CA GLY A 124 7.24 -9.00 9.59
C GLY A 124 7.86 -8.01 10.60
N ASN A 125 7.05 -7.09 11.15
CA ASN A 125 7.47 -6.13 12.16
C ASN A 125 7.32 -6.72 13.58
N ARG A 126 7.88 -6.04 14.61
CA ARG A 126 7.74 -6.47 16.01
C ARG A 126 6.26 -6.34 16.47
N PRO A 127 5.53 -7.45 16.75
CA PRO A 127 4.08 -7.40 16.94
C PRO A 127 3.62 -6.53 18.11
N PHE A 128 4.29 -6.64 19.26
CA PHE A 128 3.95 -5.83 20.44
C PHE A 128 4.16 -4.33 20.24
N ARG A 129 5.21 -3.95 19.52
CA ARG A 129 5.47 -2.54 19.18
C ARG A 129 4.38 -2.02 18.25
N SER A 130 4.03 -2.79 17.24
CA SER A 130 2.95 -2.46 16.30
C SER A 130 1.58 -2.33 16.99
N ALA A 131 1.29 -3.19 17.98
CA ALA A 131 0.10 -3.09 18.83
C ALA A 131 0.05 -1.77 19.59
N PHE A 132 1.14 -1.42 20.30
CA PHE A 132 1.23 -0.20 21.08
C PHE A 132 1.13 1.06 20.21
N GLU A 133 1.84 1.10 19.07
CA GLU A 133 1.77 2.22 18.11
C GLU A 133 0.34 2.43 17.59
N THR A 134 -0.35 1.34 17.24
CA THR A 134 -1.73 1.40 16.74
C THR A 134 -2.69 1.94 17.80
N ALA A 135 -2.57 1.48 19.05
CA ALA A 135 -3.37 1.97 20.16
C ALA A 135 -3.07 3.45 20.48
N LEU A 136 -1.80 3.86 20.45
CA LEU A 136 -1.38 5.24 20.72
C LEU A 136 -1.92 6.22 19.68
N ILE A 137 -1.84 5.87 18.39
CA ILE A 137 -2.41 6.70 17.30
C ILE A 137 -3.92 6.90 17.52
N GLY A 138 -4.64 5.82 17.86
CA GLY A 138 -6.07 5.90 18.17
C GLY A 138 -6.37 6.79 19.38
N ALA A 139 -5.59 6.68 20.45
CA ALA A 139 -5.73 7.51 21.64
C ALA A 139 -5.49 9.00 21.35
N VAL A 140 -4.44 9.33 20.59
CA VAL A 140 -4.12 10.71 20.19
C VAL A 140 -5.22 11.29 19.29
N ALA A 141 -5.69 10.54 18.29
CA ALA A 141 -6.77 10.98 17.42
C ALA A 141 -8.08 11.22 18.19
N SER A 142 -8.43 10.32 19.11
CA SER A 142 -9.61 10.46 19.97
C SER A 142 -9.51 11.68 20.89
N ALA A 143 -8.35 11.91 21.51
CA ALA A 143 -8.11 13.08 22.35
C ALA A 143 -8.20 14.38 21.56
N ALA A 144 -7.67 14.42 20.34
CA ALA A 144 -7.79 15.57 19.44
C ALA A 144 -9.25 15.85 19.05
N ALA A 145 -10.01 14.82 18.66
CA ALA A 145 -11.43 14.95 18.33
C ALA A 145 -12.26 15.45 19.52
N PHE A 146 -12.00 14.92 20.72
CA PHE A 146 -12.63 15.38 21.95
C PHE A 146 -12.30 16.84 22.27
N GLY A 147 -11.03 17.23 22.12
CA GLY A 147 -10.58 18.61 22.32
C GLY A 147 -11.27 19.60 21.39
N LEU A 148 -11.37 19.25 20.09
CA LEU A 148 -12.09 20.05 19.10
C LEU A 148 -13.59 20.15 19.41
N ALA A 149 -14.24 19.04 19.75
CA ALA A 149 -15.66 19.04 20.11
C ALA A 149 -15.94 19.96 21.32
N LYS A 150 -15.07 19.90 22.34
CA LYS A 150 -15.18 20.76 23.52
C LYS A 150 -14.91 22.24 23.20
N ALA A 151 -13.97 22.55 22.31
CA ALA A 151 -13.66 23.93 21.92
C ALA A 151 -14.77 24.61 21.10
N VAL A 152 -15.57 23.83 20.37
CA VAL A 152 -16.71 24.35 19.60
C VAL A 152 -17.97 24.48 20.46
N GLN A 153 -18.14 23.63 21.48
CA GLN A 153 -19.31 23.62 22.36
C GLN A 153 -19.16 24.44 23.64
N GLY A 154 -17.94 24.81 24.02
CA GLY A 154 -17.62 25.65 25.19
C GLY A 154 -17.45 27.10 24.79
#